data_AF-A0A2M7WGV1-F1
#
_entry.id   AF-A0A2M7WGV1-F1
#
_cell.length_a   1.000
_cell.length_b   1.000
_cell.length_c   1.000
_cell.angle_alpha   90.00
_cell.angle_beta   90.00
_cell.angle_gamma   90.00
#
_symmetry.space_group_name_H-M   'P 1'
#
loop_
_entity.id
_entity.type
_entity.pdbx_description
1 polymer ?
#
loop_
_entity_poly.entity_id
_entity_poly.type
_entity_poly.pdbx_seq_one_letter_code
_entity_poly.pdbx_strand_id
1 'polypeptide(L)'
;MNIPKPWPFILMALILFSRPSFAQEDVPYKVLSGHDKTVFSVAFSPDGRYLASGSWDKTIKLWEIPSGNLLKTMEGHKDDVFSVAFSPDGRYLASGSWDESIKLWEIPSGQLVKTFKGHGSYVYDVAFSPDGRYLASGSEDRTVKLREIPSGNLLETLPGYEYDYGDMALNPNGEYVAASFGSAIKLWDLSSLGLGGAIVSKPSPPPPEHVVNVDTDIPRGKVSNPDAIAVIIGNGKYEHPDVPSVSYAINDASVFREYLEKLVGVKPGMVIFETNANLSTFNTIFGTKDNPKGKLNRFVKPDKSDVYIYYSGHGAPDPDSKLGYFVPVDCDPSAVALSGYSLQTFYDNLAKLSARSVTVVIDACFSGQSDAGLLLQEMSPVFIEANQGAALANGVIYTSAKGDQVSTWYDEMKHSLFTYFFLKGLRGDADLNKNRSITVGEMADYLQDRSEGVPYWAGRLKGREQMPTVFGDREKVLVKY
;
A
#
# COMPACT_ATOMS: atom_id res chain seq x y z
N MET A 1 73.21 10.49 8.72
CA MET A 1 72.13 11.14 9.49
C MET A 1 70.87 10.33 9.28
N ASN A 2 70.13 9.77 10.24
CA ASN A 2 70.34 9.49 11.66
C ASN A 2 69.45 8.27 11.99
N ILE A 3 70.12 7.28 12.59
CA ILE A 3 69.75 6.11 13.44
C ILE A 3 68.34 6.10 14.13
N PRO A 4 67.85 5.00 14.76
CA PRO A 4 67.11 3.81 14.26
C PRO A 4 65.76 3.50 14.99
N LYS A 5 65.13 2.35 14.65
CA LYS A 5 63.98 1.55 15.24
C LYS A 5 63.74 1.65 16.77
N PRO A 6 62.53 1.35 17.37
CA PRO A 6 61.66 0.16 17.14
C PRO A 6 60.10 0.32 17.32
N TRP A 7 59.35 -0.78 17.10
CA TRP A 7 57.89 -1.00 17.36
C TRP A 7 57.57 -1.15 18.89
N PRO A 8 56.34 -1.43 19.44
CA PRO A 8 54.94 -1.64 18.91
C PRO A 8 53.72 -1.13 19.80
N PHE A 9 52.46 -1.24 19.29
CA PHE A 9 51.11 -1.33 19.95
C PHE A 9 50.59 -0.13 20.85
N ILE A 10 49.33 0.34 20.95
CA ILE A 10 47.96 -0.12 20.63
C ILE A 10 46.94 1.08 20.78
N LEU A 11 45.78 0.99 20.08
CA LEU A 11 44.44 1.59 20.31
C LEU A 11 44.03 3.01 19.80
N MET A 12 43.03 2.95 18.89
CA MET A 12 41.75 3.70 18.87
C MET A 12 41.59 5.01 18.04
N ALA A 13 40.51 5.01 17.23
CA ALA A 13 39.81 6.09 16.51
C ALA A 13 40.42 6.56 15.16
N LEU A 14 39.83 6.15 14.02
CA LEU A 14 38.88 6.90 13.14
C LEU A 14 39.59 8.08 12.40
N ILE A 15 39.61 8.31 11.08
CA ILE A 15 38.79 7.96 9.89
C ILE A 15 39.63 8.31 8.62
N LEU A 16 39.27 7.76 7.45
CA LEU A 16 39.50 8.22 6.05
C LEU A 16 40.87 7.80 5.46
N PHE A 17 40.98 6.99 4.41
CA PHE A 17 40.23 6.90 3.16
C PHE A 17 40.26 5.46 2.60
N SER A 18 39.32 5.19 1.67
CA SER A 18 39.19 4.00 0.81
C SER A 18 38.22 2.93 1.33
N ARG A 19 36.91 3.23 1.31
CA ARG A 19 35.89 2.19 1.16
C ARG A 19 36.06 1.58 -0.24
N PRO A 20 36.25 0.26 -0.39
CA PRO A 20 35.81 -0.38 -1.62
C PRO A 20 34.28 -0.37 -1.58
N SER A 21 33.69 0.29 -2.57
CA SER A 21 32.30 0.10 -2.96
C SER A 21 32.06 -1.39 -3.24
N PHE A 22 31.41 -2.09 -2.32
CA PHE A 22 30.72 -3.31 -2.68
C PHE A 22 29.45 -2.88 -3.42
N ALA A 23 29.52 -2.84 -4.75
CA ALA A 23 28.34 -2.98 -5.57
C ALA A 23 27.76 -4.36 -5.23
N GLN A 24 26.62 -4.38 -4.55
CA GLN A 24 25.80 -5.56 -4.41
C GLN A 24 25.39 -5.95 -5.83
N GLU A 25 25.80 -7.10 -6.32
CA GLU A 25 25.36 -7.58 -7.63
C GLU A 25 23.83 -7.70 -7.60
N ASP A 26 23.15 -7.07 -8.56
CA ASP A 26 21.70 -7.16 -8.76
C ASP A 26 21.32 -8.60 -9.15
N VAL A 27 21.23 -9.51 -8.17
CA VAL A 27 20.80 -10.89 -8.39
C VAL A 27 19.28 -10.92 -8.51
N PRO A 28 18.69 -11.40 -9.64
CA PRO A 28 17.25 -11.47 -9.80
C PRO A 28 16.63 -12.46 -8.79
N TYR A 29 15.46 -12.10 -8.25
CA TYR A 29 14.70 -12.96 -7.31
C TYR A 29 14.46 -14.38 -7.85
N LYS A 30 14.13 -14.50 -9.15
CA LYS A 30 13.94 -15.79 -9.83
C LYS A 30 14.13 -15.63 -11.34
N VAL A 31 14.70 -16.66 -11.98
CA VAL A 31 14.83 -16.75 -13.45
C VAL A 31 13.86 -17.82 -13.97
N LEU A 32 12.88 -17.41 -14.78
CA LEU A 32 11.92 -18.33 -15.41
C LEU A 32 12.45 -18.76 -16.76
N SER A 33 12.88 -20.02 -16.87
CA SER A 33 13.45 -20.59 -18.10
C SER A 33 12.44 -21.55 -18.75
N GLY A 34 12.23 -21.43 -20.07
CA GLY A 34 11.39 -22.38 -20.80
C GLY A 34 10.83 -21.92 -22.14
N HIS A 35 11.04 -20.67 -22.56
CA HIS A 35 10.91 -20.26 -23.96
C HIS A 35 12.16 -20.63 -24.76
N ASP A 36 11.97 -21.04 -26.01
CA ASP A 36 13.07 -21.47 -26.89
C ASP A 36 13.69 -20.31 -27.69
N LYS A 37 13.05 -19.12 -27.62
CA LYS A 37 13.48 -17.90 -28.29
C LYS A 37 13.17 -16.66 -27.43
N THR A 38 13.53 -15.49 -27.95
CA THR A 38 13.32 -14.18 -27.32
C THR A 38 11.87 -13.98 -26.85
N VAL A 39 11.72 -13.45 -25.64
CA VAL A 39 10.44 -13.05 -25.04
C VAL A 39 10.24 -11.55 -25.31
N PHE A 40 9.11 -11.15 -25.87
CA PHE A 40 8.81 -9.75 -26.23
C PHE A 40 7.93 -9.04 -25.23
N SER A 41 7.02 -9.77 -24.61
CA SER A 41 6.04 -9.19 -23.71
C SER A 41 5.81 -10.11 -22.53
N VAL A 42 5.64 -9.49 -21.37
CA VAL A 42 5.23 -10.14 -20.13
C VAL A 42 4.12 -9.33 -19.50
N ALA A 43 3.13 -10.02 -18.93
CA ALA A 43 2.04 -9.39 -18.21
C ALA A 43 1.75 -10.17 -16.93
N PHE A 44 1.57 -9.46 -15.82
CA PHE A 44 1.03 -10.08 -14.62
C PHE A 44 -0.49 -10.21 -14.75
N SER A 45 -1.04 -11.31 -14.25
CA SER A 45 -2.48 -11.39 -14.05
C SER A 45 -2.90 -10.31 -13.06
N PRO A 46 -4.12 -9.73 -13.17
CA PRO A 46 -4.85 -9.26 -12.01
C PRO A 46 -4.81 -10.33 -10.95
N ASP A 47 -4.84 -10.13 -9.65
CA ASP A 47 -4.49 -11.16 -8.65
C ASP A 47 -2.98 -11.48 -8.49
N GLY A 48 -2.13 -11.26 -9.50
CA GLY A 48 -0.67 -11.41 -9.41
C GLY A 48 -0.17 -12.85 -9.25
N ARG A 49 -1.05 -13.84 -9.30
CA ARG A 49 -0.69 -15.27 -9.18
C ARG A 49 0.03 -15.78 -10.42
N TYR A 50 -0.30 -15.22 -11.58
CA TYR A 50 0.22 -15.66 -12.86
C TYR A 50 1.04 -14.59 -13.56
N LEU A 51 2.01 -15.06 -14.34
CA LEU A 51 2.67 -14.26 -15.36
C LEU A 51 2.37 -14.90 -16.72
N ALA A 52 1.98 -14.10 -17.70
CA ALA A 52 1.96 -14.52 -19.09
C ALA A 52 3.20 -13.97 -19.79
N SER A 53 3.79 -14.74 -20.71
CA SER A 53 4.89 -14.29 -21.56
C SER A 53 4.68 -14.69 -23.01
N GLY A 54 4.80 -13.73 -23.94
CA GLY A 54 4.73 -13.94 -25.40
C GLY A 54 6.11 -13.93 -26.04
N SER A 55 6.35 -14.81 -27.01
CA SER A 55 7.68 -15.05 -27.58
C SER A 55 7.71 -15.26 -29.09
N TRP A 56 8.90 -15.10 -29.68
CA TRP A 56 9.29 -15.55 -31.03
C TRP A 56 9.22 -17.06 -31.24
N ASP A 57 9.07 -17.85 -30.19
CA ASP A 57 8.77 -19.28 -30.34
C ASP A 57 7.29 -19.54 -30.71
N LYS A 58 6.52 -18.48 -30.95
CA LYS A 58 5.11 -18.49 -31.39
C LYS A 58 4.14 -18.97 -30.31
N THR A 59 4.63 -19.13 -29.09
CA THR A 59 3.84 -19.57 -27.94
C THR A 59 3.65 -18.45 -26.94
N ILE A 60 2.64 -18.64 -26.10
CA ILE A 60 2.50 -17.88 -24.86
C ILE A 60 2.66 -18.86 -23.71
N LYS A 61 3.42 -18.50 -22.69
CA LYS A 61 3.57 -19.32 -21.48
C LYS A 61 2.91 -18.64 -20.29
N LEU A 62 2.19 -19.44 -19.50
CA LEU A 62 1.58 -19.03 -18.24
C LEU A 62 2.38 -19.64 -17.10
N TRP A 63 2.90 -18.80 -16.22
CA TRP A 63 3.74 -19.18 -15.09
C TRP A 63 3.00 -18.91 -13.79
N GLU A 64 3.20 -19.76 -12.79
CA GLU A 64 2.82 -19.47 -11.42
C GLU A 64 3.96 -18.71 -10.74
N ILE A 65 3.69 -17.50 -10.24
CA ILE A 65 4.74 -16.63 -9.69
C ILE A 65 5.37 -17.18 -8.40
N PRO A 66 4.59 -17.59 -7.35
CA PRO A 66 5.18 -18.06 -6.10
C PRO A 66 6.16 -19.22 -6.30
N SER A 67 5.77 -20.22 -7.11
CA SER A 67 6.62 -21.38 -7.38
C SER A 67 7.65 -21.12 -8.48
N GLY A 68 7.32 -20.29 -9.47
CA GLY A 68 8.07 -20.13 -10.73
C GLY A 68 7.81 -21.24 -11.74
N ASN A 69 6.78 -22.07 -11.51
CA ASN A 69 6.49 -23.20 -12.37
C ASN A 69 5.78 -22.76 -13.65
N LEU A 70 6.14 -23.38 -14.78
CA LEU A 70 5.37 -23.29 -16.02
C LEU A 70 4.06 -24.07 -15.87
N LEU A 71 2.93 -23.39 -15.92
CA LEU A 71 1.60 -24.01 -15.80
C LEU A 71 1.06 -24.46 -17.16
N LYS A 72 1.19 -23.60 -18.17
CA LYS A 72 0.65 -23.84 -19.52
C LYS A 72 1.56 -23.26 -20.59
N THR A 73 1.67 -23.97 -21.70
CA THR A 73 2.11 -23.42 -22.99
C THR A 73 0.87 -23.33 -23.88
N MET A 74 0.49 -22.12 -24.25
CA MET A 74 -0.66 -21.83 -25.10
C MET A 74 -0.17 -21.71 -26.54
N GLU A 75 -0.49 -22.72 -27.33
CA GLU A 75 -0.14 -22.83 -28.74
C GLU A 75 -1.33 -22.46 -29.62
N GLY A 76 -1.08 -21.78 -30.73
CA GLY A 76 -2.12 -21.46 -31.70
C GLY A 76 -1.86 -20.25 -32.58
N HIS A 77 -0.91 -19.38 -32.22
CA HIS A 77 -0.36 -18.41 -33.15
C HIS A 77 0.53 -19.11 -34.20
N LYS A 78 0.50 -18.61 -35.43
CA LYS A 78 1.30 -19.15 -36.54
C LYS A 78 2.65 -18.45 -36.69
N ASP A 79 2.82 -17.36 -35.95
CA ASP A 79 4.01 -16.56 -35.97
C ASP A 79 4.24 -15.90 -34.61
N ASP A 80 5.30 -15.09 -34.53
CA ASP A 80 5.81 -14.46 -33.32
C ASP A 80 4.73 -13.71 -32.53
N VAL A 81 4.78 -13.83 -31.19
CA VAL A 81 3.84 -13.14 -30.28
C VAL A 81 4.52 -11.92 -29.67
N PHE A 82 4.02 -10.73 -29.99
CA PHE A 82 4.64 -9.46 -29.60
C PHE A 82 4.05 -8.84 -28.33
N SER A 83 2.77 -9.05 -28.07
CA SER A 83 2.09 -8.48 -26.91
C SER A 83 1.13 -9.46 -26.28
N VAL A 84 1.09 -9.46 -24.95
CA VAL A 84 0.12 -10.18 -24.13
C VAL A 84 -0.46 -9.24 -23.09
N ALA A 85 -1.76 -9.30 -22.86
CA ALA A 85 -2.44 -8.48 -21.85
C ALA A 85 -3.54 -9.30 -21.17
N PHE A 86 -3.61 -9.23 -19.84
CA PHE A 86 -4.73 -9.82 -19.10
C PHE A 86 -5.94 -8.88 -19.11
N SER A 87 -7.15 -9.45 -19.17
CA SER A 87 -8.36 -8.70 -18.86
C SER A 87 -8.36 -8.30 -17.38
N PRO A 88 -8.98 -7.17 -16.99
CA PRO A 88 -8.98 -6.70 -15.59
C PRO A 88 -9.60 -7.67 -14.58
N ASP A 89 -10.53 -8.52 -15.01
CA ASP A 89 -11.13 -9.58 -14.20
C ASP A 89 -10.26 -10.84 -14.10
N GLY A 90 -9.13 -10.89 -14.79
CA GLY A 90 -8.18 -12.01 -14.85
C GLY A 90 -8.70 -13.23 -15.60
N ARG A 91 -9.90 -13.17 -16.18
CA ARG A 91 -10.54 -14.32 -16.85
C ARG A 91 -9.94 -14.60 -18.22
N TYR A 92 -9.50 -13.57 -18.92
CA TYR A 92 -8.98 -13.69 -20.26
C TYR A 92 -7.56 -13.15 -20.39
N LEU A 93 -6.84 -13.70 -21.36
CA LEU A 93 -5.61 -13.13 -21.88
C LEU A 93 -5.82 -12.80 -23.36
N ALA A 94 -5.45 -11.61 -23.79
CA ALA A 94 -5.34 -11.24 -25.20
C ALA A 94 -3.89 -11.35 -25.64
N SER A 95 -3.66 -11.73 -26.90
CA SER A 95 -2.33 -11.75 -27.50
C SER A 95 -2.34 -11.22 -28.93
N GLY A 96 -1.36 -10.39 -29.27
CA GLY A 96 -1.11 -9.86 -30.62
C GLY A 96 0.12 -10.52 -31.26
N SER A 97 0.05 -10.81 -32.56
CA SER A 97 1.08 -11.58 -33.27
C SER A 97 1.39 -11.06 -34.66
N TRP A 98 2.57 -11.45 -35.14
CA TRP A 98 3.02 -11.36 -36.53
C TRP A 98 2.14 -12.14 -37.52
N ASP A 99 1.30 -13.06 -37.04
CA ASP A 99 0.32 -13.75 -37.88
C ASP A 99 -0.93 -12.91 -38.22
N GLU A 100 -0.85 -11.59 -38.01
CA GLU A 100 -1.89 -10.58 -38.28
C GLU A 100 -3.16 -10.79 -37.44
N SER A 101 -3.11 -11.67 -36.43
CA SER A 101 -4.25 -12.03 -35.60
C SER A 101 -4.08 -11.64 -34.15
N ILE A 102 -5.23 -11.46 -33.51
CA ILE A 102 -5.32 -11.35 -32.05
C ILE A 102 -6.02 -12.60 -31.56
N LYS A 103 -5.56 -13.17 -30.45
CA LYS A 103 -6.22 -14.31 -29.80
C LYS A 103 -6.66 -13.97 -28.40
N LEU A 104 -7.81 -14.51 -28.01
CA LEU A 104 -8.37 -14.42 -26.67
C LEU A 104 -8.32 -15.82 -26.05
N TRP A 105 -7.69 -15.94 -24.91
CA TRP A 105 -7.48 -17.19 -24.18
C TRP A 105 -8.21 -17.11 -22.85
N GLU A 106 -8.81 -18.21 -22.41
CA GLU A 106 -9.40 -18.31 -21.07
C GLU A 106 -8.33 -18.73 -20.06
N ILE A 107 -8.32 -18.08 -18.91
CA ILE A 107 -7.37 -18.32 -17.81
C ILE A 107 -8.14 -18.92 -16.62
N PRO A 108 -7.56 -19.90 -15.90
CA PRO A 108 -6.23 -20.49 -16.09
C PRO A 108 -6.22 -21.69 -17.07
N SER A 109 -7.34 -21.97 -17.75
CA SER A 109 -7.46 -23.17 -18.60
C SER A 109 -6.44 -23.18 -19.76
N GLY A 110 -6.06 -21.99 -20.24
CA GLY A 110 -5.19 -21.80 -21.40
C GLY A 110 -5.90 -22.10 -22.72
N GLN A 111 -7.23 -22.22 -22.72
CA GLN A 111 -7.99 -22.57 -23.91
C GLN A 111 -8.19 -21.35 -24.80
N LEU A 112 -8.01 -21.53 -26.11
CA LEU A 112 -8.32 -20.51 -27.09
C LEU A 112 -9.83 -20.30 -27.17
N VAL A 113 -10.31 -19.15 -26.73
CA VAL A 113 -11.72 -18.75 -26.79
C VAL A 113 -12.06 -18.20 -28.17
N LYS A 114 -11.20 -17.34 -28.71
CA LYS A 114 -11.47 -16.66 -29.98
C LYS A 114 -10.21 -16.22 -30.70
N THR A 115 -10.28 -16.17 -32.03
CA THR A 115 -9.28 -15.52 -32.88
C THR A 115 -9.95 -14.36 -33.60
N PHE A 116 -9.45 -13.16 -33.41
CA PHE A 116 -9.88 -11.96 -34.11
C PHE A 116 -8.96 -11.72 -35.30
N LYS A 117 -9.56 -11.66 -36.49
CA LYS A 117 -8.88 -11.30 -37.74
C LYS A 117 -9.30 -9.91 -38.19
N GLY A 118 -8.57 -9.37 -39.15
CA GLY A 118 -8.95 -8.13 -39.86
C GLY A 118 -7.98 -6.98 -39.70
N HIS A 119 -6.85 -7.15 -39.01
CA HIS A 119 -5.66 -6.35 -39.31
C HIS A 119 -5.07 -6.80 -40.65
N GLY A 120 -4.50 -5.85 -41.39
CA GLY A 120 -3.89 -6.09 -42.70
C GLY A 120 -2.38 -6.31 -42.65
N SER A 121 -1.80 -6.27 -41.45
CA SER A 121 -0.41 -6.59 -41.16
C SER A 121 -0.27 -6.96 -39.68
N TYR A 122 0.96 -7.07 -39.22
CA TYR A 122 1.42 -7.44 -37.89
C TYR A 122 0.70 -6.71 -36.76
N VAL A 123 0.32 -7.44 -35.72
CA VAL A 123 -0.26 -6.85 -34.49
C VAL A 123 0.83 -6.73 -33.45
N TYR A 124 1.22 -5.50 -33.15
CA TYR A 124 2.31 -5.22 -32.22
C TYR A 124 1.85 -5.11 -30.78
N ASP A 125 0.63 -4.62 -30.55
CA ASP A 125 0.16 -4.38 -29.20
C ASP A 125 -1.33 -4.64 -29.01
N VAL A 126 -1.70 -5.03 -27.78
CA VAL A 126 -3.07 -5.29 -27.33
C VAL A 126 -3.28 -4.77 -25.91
N ALA A 127 -4.39 -4.09 -25.68
CA ALA A 127 -4.71 -3.54 -24.36
C ALA A 127 -6.22 -3.65 -24.07
N PHE A 128 -6.56 -4.16 -22.88
CA PHE A 128 -7.95 -4.15 -22.41
C PHE A 128 -8.34 -2.78 -21.85
N SER A 129 -9.62 -2.44 -22.01
CA SER A 129 -10.20 -1.34 -21.23
C SER A 129 -10.24 -1.70 -19.74
N PRO A 130 -10.19 -0.71 -18.83
CA PRO A 130 -10.23 -0.95 -17.37
C PRO A 130 -11.48 -1.71 -16.89
N ASP A 131 -12.60 -1.61 -17.60
CA ASP A 131 -13.83 -2.37 -17.33
C ASP A 131 -13.86 -3.77 -17.99
N GLY A 132 -12.82 -4.12 -18.76
CA GLY A 132 -12.68 -5.39 -19.48
C GLY A 132 -13.62 -5.57 -20.68
N ARG A 133 -14.45 -4.57 -20.99
CA ARG A 133 -15.44 -4.67 -22.06
C ARG A 133 -14.86 -4.53 -23.46
N TYR A 134 -13.75 -3.84 -23.59
CA TYR A 134 -13.14 -3.53 -24.88
C TYR A 134 -11.69 -3.99 -24.94
N LEU A 135 -11.26 -4.31 -26.16
CA LEU A 135 -9.89 -4.60 -26.50
C LEU A 135 -9.45 -3.65 -27.61
N ALA A 136 -8.39 -2.90 -27.37
CA ALA A 136 -7.67 -2.14 -28.37
C ALA A 136 -6.52 -2.97 -28.92
N SER A 137 -6.28 -2.88 -30.23
CA SER A 137 -5.13 -3.51 -30.88
C SER A 137 -4.46 -2.57 -31.88
N GLY A 138 -3.14 -2.42 -31.77
CA GLY A 138 -2.31 -1.61 -32.66
C GLY A 138 -1.54 -2.47 -33.65
N SER A 139 -1.49 -2.06 -34.91
CA SER A 139 -0.89 -2.85 -36.00
C SER A 139 -0.03 -2.02 -36.94
N GLU A 140 0.93 -2.69 -37.58
CA GLU A 140 1.73 -2.16 -38.68
C GLU A 140 0.88 -1.72 -39.89
N ASP A 141 -0.37 -2.19 -39.98
CA ASP A 141 -1.33 -1.68 -40.97
C ASP A 141 -1.74 -0.21 -40.73
N ARG A 142 -1.14 0.43 -39.72
CA ARG A 142 -1.32 1.83 -39.31
C ARG A 142 -2.71 2.09 -38.78
N THR A 143 -3.35 1.08 -38.20
CA THR A 143 -4.65 1.23 -37.56
C THR A 143 -4.62 0.76 -36.11
N VAL A 144 -5.43 1.43 -35.30
CA VAL A 144 -5.87 0.91 -34.01
C VAL A 144 -7.29 0.39 -34.18
N LYS A 145 -7.55 -0.85 -33.77
CA LYS A 145 -8.90 -1.43 -33.82
C LYS A 145 -9.44 -1.57 -32.40
N LEU A 146 -10.69 -1.15 -32.21
CA LEU A 146 -11.41 -1.33 -30.95
C LEU A 146 -12.47 -2.41 -31.12
N ARG A 147 -12.48 -3.38 -30.22
CA ARG A 147 -13.40 -4.52 -30.24
C ARG A 147 -14.11 -4.68 -28.92
N GLU A 148 -15.35 -5.13 -28.96
CA GLU A 148 -16.07 -5.57 -27.76
C GLU A 148 -15.67 -7.01 -27.39
N ILE A 149 -15.52 -7.28 -26.09
CA ILE A 149 -15.18 -8.59 -25.53
C ILE A 149 -16.37 -9.12 -24.71
N PRO A 150 -16.67 -10.43 -24.76
CA PRO A 150 -16.02 -11.48 -25.58
C PRO A 150 -16.63 -11.61 -26.98
N SER A 151 -17.60 -10.77 -27.34
CA SER A 151 -18.34 -10.87 -28.61
C SER A 151 -17.42 -10.79 -29.83
N GLY A 152 -16.31 -10.07 -29.74
CA GLY A 152 -15.33 -9.87 -30.82
C GLY A 152 -15.75 -8.88 -31.89
N ASN A 153 -16.89 -8.20 -31.68
CA ASN A 153 -17.42 -7.24 -32.63
C ASN A 153 -16.43 -6.07 -32.78
N LEU A 154 -16.05 -5.76 -34.02
CA LEU A 154 -15.26 -4.57 -34.30
C LEU A 154 -16.17 -3.35 -34.16
N LEU A 155 -15.81 -2.45 -33.24
CA LEU A 155 -16.54 -1.23 -32.97
C LEU A 155 -16.02 -0.10 -33.86
N GLU A 156 -14.70 0.08 -33.89
CA GLU A 156 -14.07 1.21 -34.58
C GLU A 156 -12.70 0.84 -35.15
N THR A 157 -12.29 1.52 -36.22
CA THR A 157 -10.92 1.48 -36.75
C THR A 157 -10.37 2.90 -36.82
N LEU A 158 -9.42 3.22 -35.94
CA LEU A 158 -8.82 4.54 -35.83
C LEU A 158 -7.56 4.61 -36.72
N PRO A 159 -7.44 5.61 -37.60
CA PRO A 159 -6.28 5.74 -38.48
C PRO A 159 -5.06 6.37 -37.76
N GLY A 160 -3.96 5.64 -37.77
CA GLY A 160 -2.61 6.14 -37.56
C GLY A 160 -2.05 6.67 -38.88
N TYR A 161 -1.27 7.76 -38.85
CA TYR A 161 -0.58 8.25 -40.05
C TYR A 161 0.91 8.26 -39.72
N GLU A 162 1.72 7.70 -40.65
CA GLU A 162 3.18 7.43 -40.63
C GLU A 162 3.66 6.07 -40.07
N TYR A 163 4.87 5.66 -40.46
CA TYR A 163 5.43 4.30 -40.33
C TYR A 163 5.98 3.95 -38.93
N ASP A 164 5.83 2.66 -38.63
CA ASP A 164 6.45 1.76 -37.63
C ASP A 164 6.34 2.01 -36.12
N TYR A 165 6.19 0.83 -35.48
CA TYR A 165 6.15 0.43 -34.08
C TYR A 165 5.89 1.51 -33.03
N GLY A 166 4.74 1.37 -32.35
CA GLY A 166 4.38 2.18 -31.21
C GLY A 166 3.67 1.37 -30.13
N ASP A 167 3.91 1.76 -28.88
CA ASP A 167 3.18 1.32 -27.70
C ASP A 167 1.79 1.97 -27.64
N MET A 168 0.84 1.30 -27.00
CA MET A 168 -0.53 1.79 -26.83
C MET A 168 -1.02 1.61 -25.39
N ALA A 169 -1.71 2.63 -24.88
CA ALA A 169 -2.31 2.61 -23.56
C ALA A 169 -3.76 3.10 -23.61
N LEU A 170 -4.63 2.38 -22.90
CA LEU A 170 -5.93 2.89 -22.48
C LEU A 170 -5.76 3.56 -21.12
N ASN A 171 -6.30 4.76 -20.97
CA ASN A 171 -6.19 5.46 -19.69
C ASN A 171 -7.10 4.80 -18.63
N PRO A 172 -6.86 5.01 -17.31
CA PRO A 172 -7.50 4.23 -16.25
C PRO A 172 -9.02 4.34 -16.15
N ASN A 173 -9.65 5.36 -16.74
CA ASN A 173 -11.11 5.49 -16.80
C ASN A 173 -11.70 5.04 -18.15
N GLY A 174 -10.86 4.59 -19.09
CA GLY A 174 -11.28 4.09 -20.41
C GLY A 174 -11.82 5.16 -21.36
N GLU A 175 -11.60 6.45 -21.07
CA GLU A 175 -12.08 7.55 -21.91
C GLU A 175 -11.13 7.86 -23.08
N TYR A 176 -9.85 7.51 -22.95
CA TYR A 176 -8.84 7.83 -23.94
C TYR A 176 -7.98 6.63 -24.32
N VAL A 177 -7.70 6.51 -25.63
CA VAL A 177 -6.62 5.67 -26.16
C VAL A 177 -5.47 6.58 -26.54
N ALA A 178 -4.28 6.31 -26.02
CA ALA A 178 -3.03 6.88 -26.50
C ALA A 178 -2.27 5.81 -27.28
N ALA A 179 -1.80 6.12 -28.49
CA ALA A 179 -0.87 5.26 -29.21
C ALA A 179 0.24 6.09 -29.86
N SER A 180 1.43 5.50 -29.94
CA SER A 180 2.57 6.12 -30.62
C SER A 180 2.59 5.78 -32.12
N PHE A 181 2.98 6.76 -32.93
CA PHE A 181 3.13 6.67 -34.40
C PHE A 181 4.42 7.40 -34.77
N GLY A 182 5.50 6.67 -35.01
CA GLY A 182 6.81 7.26 -35.21
C GLY A 182 7.21 8.17 -34.03
N SER A 183 7.41 9.47 -34.28
CA SER A 183 7.75 10.45 -33.23
C SER A 183 6.54 11.11 -32.56
N ALA A 184 5.31 10.78 -32.95
CA ALA A 184 4.10 11.39 -32.43
C ALA A 184 3.34 10.46 -31.47
N ILE A 185 2.68 11.04 -30.47
CA ILE A 185 1.66 10.36 -29.66
C ILE A 185 0.32 10.90 -30.11
N LYS A 186 -0.60 10.01 -30.51
CA LYS A 186 -1.98 10.38 -30.81
C LYS A 186 -2.87 9.93 -29.68
N LEU A 187 -3.78 10.83 -29.30
CA LEU A 187 -4.78 10.60 -28.26
C LEU A 187 -6.16 10.66 -28.91
N TRP A 188 -6.97 9.63 -28.67
CA TRP A 188 -8.37 9.59 -29.11
C TRP A 188 -9.30 9.60 -27.92
N ASP A 189 -10.29 10.49 -27.97
CA ASP A 189 -11.40 10.55 -27.03
C ASP A 189 -12.48 9.55 -27.43
N LEU A 190 -12.62 8.48 -26.65
CA LEU A 190 -13.62 7.43 -26.87
C LEU A 190 -15.04 7.90 -26.57
N SER A 191 -15.22 8.93 -25.75
CA SER A 191 -16.53 9.53 -25.50
C SER A 191 -17.09 10.22 -26.75
N SER A 192 -16.21 10.89 -27.50
CA SER A 192 -16.55 11.57 -28.77
C SER A 192 -16.99 10.61 -29.89
N LEU A 193 -16.63 9.33 -29.76
CA LEU A 193 -16.99 8.26 -30.70
C LEU A 193 -18.32 7.57 -30.34
N GLY A 194 -19.06 8.09 -29.35
CA GLY A 194 -20.32 7.51 -28.88
C GLY A 194 -20.15 6.27 -27.99
N LEU A 195 -18.90 5.94 -27.61
CA LEU A 195 -18.56 4.81 -26.74
C LEU A 195 -18.50 5.22 -25.25
N GLY A 196 -18.56 6.51 -24.93
CA GLY A 196 -18.48 7.03 -23.55
C GLY A 196 -19.77 6.92 -22.73
N GLY A 197 -20.92 6.63 -23.35
CA GLY A 197 -22.23 6.67 -22.71
C GLY A 197 -22.61 5.50 -21.79
N ALA A 198 -21.74 4.49 -21.65
CA ALA A 198 -22.02 3.29 -20.86
C ALA A 198 -21.10 3.11 -19.63
N ILE A 199 -20.42 4.19 -19.21
CA ILE A 199 -19.29 4.14 -18.26
C ILE A 199 -19.64 4.73 -16.87
N VAL A 200 -20.88 5.16 -16.66
CA VAL A 200 -21.39 5.53 -15.33
C VAL A 200 -22.53 4.59 -14.92
N SER A 201 -22.21 3.37 -14.51
CA SER A 201 -22.92 2.72 -13.40
C SER A 201 -22.26 1.42 -12.98
N LYS A 202 -21.95 1.40 -11.68
CA LYS A 202 -21.45 0.32 -10.82
C LYS A 202 -19.95 0.03 -10.91
N PRO A 203 -19.25 0.05 -9.75
CA PRO A 203 -17.92 -0.57 -9.67
C PRO A 203 -18.07 -2.03 -10.09
N SER A 204 -17.07 -2.55 -10.78
CA SER A 204 -16.94 -3.98 -11.08
C SER A 204 -17.26 -4.77 -9.81
N PRO A 205 -18.09 -5.83 -9.86
CA PRO A 205 -18.24 -6.70 -8.70
C PRO A 205 -16.83 -7.20 -8.34
N PRO A 206 -16.46 -7.19 -7.05
CA PRO A 206 -15.14 -7.64 -6.63
C PRO A 206 -14.91 -9.06 -7.17
N PRO A 207 -13.66 -9.40 -7.55
CA PRO A 207 -13.33 -10.78 -7.88
C PRO A 207 -13.82 -11.72 -6.76
N PRO A 208 -14.25 -12.95 -7.09
CA PRO A 208 -14.84 -13.86 -6.12
C PRO A 208 -13.96 -13.99 -4.87
N GLU A 209 -14.64 -13.87 -3.73
CA GLU A 209 -14.11 -13.63 -2.38
C GLU A 209 -12.79 -14.35 -2.05
N HIS A 210 -11.71 -13.57 -2.09
CA HIS A 210 -10.73 -13.57 -1.00
C HIS A 210 -10.52 -12.13 -0.52
N VAL A 211 -11.61 -11.44 -0.22
CA VAL A 211 -11.54 -10.38 0.79
C VAL A 211 -11.26 -11.14 2.08
N VAL A 212 -9.99 -11.22 2.50
CA VAL A 212 -9.69 -11.55 3.89
C VAL A 212 -10.35 -10.43 4.68
N ASN A 213 -11.55 -10.71 5.18
CA ASN A 213 -12.27 -9.76 5.98
C ASN A 213 -11.50 -9.64 7.29
N VAL A 214 -10.72 -8.56 7.40
CA VAL A 214 -9.95 -8.22 8.59
C VAL A 214 -10.85 -7.91 9.79
N ASP A 215 -12.17 -8.08 9.66
CA ASP A 215 -13.14 -7.90 10.73
C ASP A 215 -13.61 -9.25 11.32
N THR A 216 -13.66 -10.35 10.55
CA THR A 216 -14.44 -11.55 10.96
C THR A 216 -13.67 -12.66 11.67
N ASP A 217 -12.34 -12.70 11.55
CA ASP A 217 -11.50 -13.81 12.05
C ASP A 217 -10.49 -13.39 13.13
N ILE A 218 -10.94 -12.64 14.15
CA ILE A 218 -10.11 -12.36 15.33
C ILE A 218 -9.91 -13.69 16.11
N PRO A 219 -8.65 -14.14 16.36
CA PRO A 219 -8.38 -15.40 17.05
C PRO A 219 -9.14 -15.53 18.37
N ARG A 220 -9.73 -16.70 18.61
CA ARG A 220 -10.47 -16.99 19.84
C ARG A 220 -9.50 -17.46 20.93
N GLY A 221 -9.23 -16.59 21.89
CA GLY A 221 -8.46 -16.91 23.10
C GLY A 221 -8.67 -15.83 24.15
N LYS A 222 -8.92 -16.21 25.41
CA LYS A 222 -9.27 -15.26 26.46
C LYS A 222 -8.02 -14.90 27.28
N VAL A 223 -7.22 -13.95 26.80
CA VAL A 223 -6.27 -13.25 27.67
C VAL A 223 -7.07 -12.14 28.34
N SER A 224 -7.34 -12.23 29.64
CA SER A 224 -7.98 -11.11 30.35
C SER A 224 -6.90 -10.26 31.00
N ASN A 225 -6.68 -9.05 30.50
CA ASN A 225 -5.88 -8.05 31.19
C ASN A 225 -6.81 -7.02 31.87
N PRO A 226 -7.19 -7.23 33.14
CA PRO A 226 -8.17 -6.38 33.82
C PRO A 226 -7.66 -4.96 34.11
N ASP A 227 -6.36 -4.73 33.98
CA ASP A 227 -5.72 -3.43 34.18
C ASP A 227 -5.38 -2.74 32.84
N ALA A 228 -5.73 -3.34 31.70
CA ALA A 228 -5.61 -2.71 30.40
C ALA A 228 -6.65 -1.61 30.20
N ILE A 229 -6.21 -0.49 29.63
CA ILE A 229 -7.01 0.70 29.35
C ILE A 229 -6.84 1.03 27.88
N ALA A 230 -7.92 1.34 27.17
CA ALA A 230 -7.87 1.71 25.77
C ALA A 230 -8.44 3.12 25.56
N VAL A 231 -7.77 3.92 24.74
CA VAL A 231 -8.29 5.17 24.18
C VAL A 231 -8.28 5.02 22.66
N ILE A 232 -9.45 5.12 22.04
CA ILE A 232 -9.63 4.83 20.62
C ILE A 232 -10.44 5.98 20.04
N ILE A 233 -9.84 6.70 19.10
CA ILE A 233 -10.45 7.85 18.44
C ILE A 233 -10.44 7.61 16.93
N GLY A 234 -11.62 7.68 16.30
CA GLY A 234 -11.80 7.54 14.85
C GLY A 234 -12.60 8.70 14.28
N ASN A 235 -11.93 9.78 13.88
CA ASN A 235 -12.61 10.96 13.35
C ASN A 235 -12.85 10.80 11.85
N GLY A 236 -14.09 10.50 11.45
CA GLY A 236 -14.43 10.29 10.04
C GLY A 236 -15.16 11.45 9.34
N LYS A 237 -15.72 12.39 10.11
CA LYS A 237 -16.46 13.55 9.60
C LYS A 237 -15.98 14.81 10.32
N TYR A 238 -15.89 15.90 9.57
CA TYR A 238 -15.37 17.17 10.05
C TYR A 238 -16.40 18.28 9.81
N GLU A 239 -16.42 19.26 10.71
CA GLU A 239 -17.35 20.38 10.69
C GLU A 239 -16.93 21.45 9.67
N HIS A 240 -15.61 21.68 9.53
CA HIS A 240 -15.07 22.66 8.60
C HIS A 240 -15.11 22.12 7.16
N PRO A 241 -15.67 22.88 6.19
CA PRO A 241 -15.86 22.40 4.82
C PRO A 241 -14.55 22.08 4.09
N ASP A 242 -13.46 22.76 4.45
CA ASP A 242 -12.15 22.54 3.84
C ASP A 242 -11.38 21.35 4.41
N VAL A 243 -11.94 20.64 5.40
CA VAL A 243 -11.37 19.40 5.93
C VAL A 243 -12.18 18.22 5.37
N PRO A 244 -11.63 17.44 4.42
CA PRO A 244 -12.36 16.33 3.80
C PRO A 244 -12.74 15.25 4.82
N SER A 245 -13.92 14.65 4.67
CA SER A 245 -14.27 13.46 5.46
C SER A 245 -13.42 12.25 5.06
N VAL A 246 -13.07 11.40 6.04
CA VAL A 246 -12.33 10.14 5.83
C VAL A 246 -13.19 8.97 6.28
N SER A 247 -13.76 8.24 5.32
CA SER A 247 -14.75 7.18 5.56
C SER A 247 -14.20 5.99 6.35
N TYR A 248 -12.90 5.73 6.28
CA TYR A 248 -12.25 4.58 6.93
C TYR A 248 -12.06 4.76 8.45
N ALA A 249 -11.85 5.99 8.93
CA ALA A 249 -11.35 6.22 10.30
C ALA A 249 -12.26 5.68 11.41
N ILE A 250 -13.58 5.78 11.22
CA ILE A 250 -14.57 5.25 12.16
C ILE A 250 -14.56 3.71 12.13
N ASN A 251 -14.43 3.12 10.95
CA ASN A 251 -14.38 1.66 10.79
C ASN A 251 -13.10 1.09 11.41
N ASP A 252 -11.96 1.70 11.10
CA ASP A 252 -10.65 1.42 11.69
C ASP A 252 -10.70 1.40 13.23
N ALA A 253 -11.20 2.47 13.83
CA ALA A 253 -11.35 2.57 15.28
C ALA A 253 -12.26 1.47 15.85
N SER A 254 -13.37 1.16 15.16
CA SER A 254 -14.34 0.15 15.61
C SER A 254 -13.73 -1.25 15.62
N VAL A 255 -12.97 -1.62 14.58
CA VAL A 255 -12.33 -2.93 14.48
C VAL A 255 -11.14 -3.04 15.42
N PHE A 256 -10.36 -1.96 15.60
CA PHE A 256 -9.28 -1.93 16.59
C PHE A 256 -9.80 -2.08 18.02
N ARG A 257 -10.97 -1.51 18.33
CA ARG A 257 -11.65 -1.73 19.60
C ARG A 257 -11.98 -3.21 19.80
N GLU A 258 -12.62 -3.83 18.81
CA GLU A 258 -12.99 -5.23 18.87
C GLU A 258 -11.76 -6.13 19.07
N TYR A 259 -10.66 -5.80 18.40
CA TYR A 259 -9.36 -6.42 18.59
C TYR A 259 -8.89 -6.35 20.05
N LEU A 260 -8.86 -5.17 20.65
CA LEU A 260 -8.41 -4.98 22.04
C LEU A 260 -9.35 -5.68 23.04
N GLU A 261 -10.66 -5.64 22.81
CA GLU A 261 -11.63 -6.33 23.68
C GLU A 261 -11.46 -7.87 23.61
N LYS A 262 -11.18 -8.42 22.42
CA LYS A 262 -11.09 -9.88 22.22
C LYS A 262 -9.72 -10.49 22.52
N LEU A 263 -8.63 -9.86 22.06
CA LEU A 263 -7.28 -10.43 22.16
C LEU A 263 -6.49 -9.93 23.36
N VAL A 264 -6.66 -8.67 23.75
CA VAL A 264 -6.02 -8.11 24.95
C VAL A 264 -6.91 -8.29 26.18
N GLY A 265 -8.22 -8.43 25.98
CA GLY A 265 -9.21 -8.57 27.05
C GLY A 265 -9.49 -7.27 27.78
N VAL A 266 -9.37 -6.13 27.09
CA VAL A 266 -9.76 -4.83 27.65
C VAL A 266 -11.24 -4.87 27.96
N LYS A 267 -11.61 -4.52 29.20
CA LYS A 267 -13.03 -4.49 29.58
C LYS A 267 -13.72 -3.30 28.90
N PRO A 268 -14.97 -3.41 28.43
CA PRO A 268 -15.67 -2.31 27.77
C PRO A 268 -15.71 -1.00 28.59
N GLY A 269 -15.79 -1.08 29.92
CA GLY A 269 -15.74 0.10 30.81
C GLY A 269 -14.37 0.76 30.97
N MET A 270 -13.32 0.16 30.41
CA MET A 270 -11.95 0.69 30.34
C MET A 270 -11.58 1.15 28.93
N VAL A 271 -12.56 1.25 28.03
CA VAL A 271 -12.41 1.79 26.67
C VAL A 271 -13.03 3.18 26.62
N ILE A 272 -12.20 4.19 26.30
CA ILE A 272 -12.67 5.50 25.86
C ILE A 272 -12.75 5.42 24.32
N PHE A 273 -13.95 5.47 23.76
CA PHE A 273 -14.18 5.32 22.32
C PHE A 273 -14.93 6.54 21.78
N GLU A 274 -14.29 7.31 20.90
CA GLU A 274 -14.83 8.55 20.35
C GLU A 274 -14.75 8.53 18.81
N THR A 275 -15.85 8.87 18.13
CA THR A 275 -15.89 8.94 16.65
C THR A 275 -16.18 10.35 16.14
N ASN A 276 -16.27 11.31 17.05
CA ASN A 276 -16.54 12.72 16.78
C ASN A 276 -15.77 13.60 17.78
N ALA A 277 -14.48 13.32 17.97
CA ALA A 277 -13.66 13.97 18.97
C ALA A 277 -13.28 15.39 18.52
N ASN A 278 -13.81 16.38 19.23
CA ASN A 278 -13.44 17.78 19.10
C ASN A 278 -12.22 18.14 20.00
N LEU A 279 -11.66 19.34 19.88
CA LEU A 279 -10.47 19.72 20.65
C LEU A 279 -10.67 19.58 22.17
N SER A 280 -11.86 19.91 22.67
CA SER A 280 -12.23 19.73 24.07
C SER A 280 -12.19 18.26 24.52
N THR A 281 -12.55 17.34 23.63
CA THR A 281 -12.48 15.89 23.86
C THR A 281 -11.02 15.46 24.04
N PHE A 282 -10.12 15.86 23.14
CA PHE A 282 -8.68 15.57 23.26
C PHE A 282 -8.10 16.15 24.56
N ASN A 283 -8.34 17.43 24.84
CA ASN A 283 -7.89 18.10 26.05
C ASN A 283 -8.40 17.41 27.31
N THR A 284 -9.64 16.93 27.30
CA THR A 284 -10.23 16.20 28.43
C THR A 284 -9.56 14.84 28.61
N ILE A 285 -9.30 14.09 27.54
CA ILE A 285 -8.74 12.74 27.62
C ILE A 285 -7.26 12.78 28.00
N PHE A 286 -6.47 13.53 27.23
CA PHE A 286 -4.99 13.52 27.30
C PHE A 286 -4.42 14.67 28.13
N GLY A 287 -5.21 15.68 28.47
CA GLY A 287 -4.76 16.88 29.16
C GLY A 287 -4.23 17.94 28.20
N THR A 288 -3.89 19.10 28.75
CA THR A 288 -3.26 20.22 28.03
C THR A 288 -1.81 20.38 28.49
N LYS A 289 -1.07 21.32 27.87
CA LYS A 289 0.26 21.70 28.32
C LYS A 289 0.27 22.20 29.78
N ASP A 290 -0.69 23.06 30.12
CA ASP A 290 -0.80 23.66 31.46
C ASP A 290 -1.49 22.75 32.48
N ASN A 291 -2.29 21.79 32.01
CA ASN A 291 -2.97 20.80 32.85
C ASN A 291 -2.76 19.39 32.28
N PRO A 292 -1.61 18.75 32.56
CA PRO A 292 -1.27 17.44 32.01
C PRO A 292 -2.10 16.28 32.59
N LYS A 293 -2.97 16.54 33.57
CA LYS A 293 -3.79 15.52 34.25
C LYS A 293 -5.12 15.30 33.54
N GLY A 294 -5.04 14.82 32.30
CA GLY A 294 -6.20 14.36 31.53
C GLY A 294 -6.97 13.21 32.21
N LYS A 295 -8.18 12.93 31.73
CA LYS A 295 -9.06 11.87 32.22
C LYS A 295 -8.38 10.49 32.18
N LEU A 296 -7.51 10.23 31.19
CA LEU A 296 -6.74 8.99 31.08
C LEU A 296 -5.93 8.70 32.35
N ASN A 297 -5.25 9.70 32.90
CA ASN A 297 -4.39 9.56 34.07
C ASN A 297 -5.16 9.09 35.32
N ARG A 298 -6.48 9.35 35.39
CA ARG A 298 -7.33 8.90 36.51
C ARG A 298 -7.57 7.40 36.52
N PHE A 299 -7.48 6.75 35.37
CA PHE A 299 -7.71 5.31 35.23
C PHE A 299 -6.41 4.50 35.34
N VAL A 300 -5.27 5.12 35.03
CA VAL A 300 -3.96 4.47 35.06
C VAL A 300 -3.56 4.14 36.50
N LYS A 301 -3.31 2.84 36.74
CA LYS A 301 -2.71 2.36 37.98
C LYS A 301 -1.20 2.31 37.82
N PRO A 302 -0.43 2.99 38.69
CA PRO A 302 1.03 2.99 38.63
C PRO A 302 1.62 1.58 38.53
N ASP A 303 2.50 1.37 37.55
CA ASP A 303 3.25 0.14 37.25
C ASP A 303 2.40 -1.13 37.03
N LYS A 304 1.09 -0.95 36.86
CA LYS A 304 0.12 -2.06 36.67
C LYS A 304 -0.63 -1.97 35.36
N SER A 305 -1.08 -0.77 34.99
CA SER A 305 -1.91 -0.59 33.80
C SER A 305 -1.10 -0.68 32.53
N ASP A 306 -1.63 -1.39 31.54
CA ASP A 306 -1.19 -1.28 30.15
C ASP A 306 -2.14 -0.36 29.41
N VAL A 307 -1.62 0.66 28.74
CA VAL A 307 -2.42 1.67 28.06
C VAL A 307 -2.27 1.49 26.56
N TYR A 308 -3.40 1.39 25.85
CA TYR A 308 -3.45 1.28 24.40
C TYR A 308 -4.11 2.54 23.86
N ILE A 309 -3.46 3.23 22.92
CA ILE A 309 -3.98 4.44 22.29
C ILE A 309 -4.01 4.21 20.79
N TYR A 310 -5.17 4.41 20.19
CA TYR A 310 -5.39 4.34 18.76
C TYR A 310 -6.02 5.63 18.27
N TYR A 311 -5.41 6.26 17.27
CA TYR A 311 -5.99 7.39 16.57
C TYR A 311 -6.05 7.08 15.07
N SER A 312 -7.22 7.26 14.46
CA SER A 312 -7.38 7.30 13.01
C SER A 312 -8.15 8.55 12.60
N GLY A 313 -7.64 9.28 11.61
CA GLY A 313 -8.17 10.55 11.15
C GLY A 313 -7.12 11.40 10.44
N HIS A 314 -7.41 12.67 10.24
CA HIS A 314 -6.44 13.62 9.68
C HIS A 314 -5.35 14.01 10.69
N GLY A 315 -4.14 14.16 10.18
CA GLY A 315 -3.06 14.88 10.86
C GLY A 315 -2.71 16.12 10.06
N ALA A 316 -2.12 17.11 10.73
CA ALA A 316 -1.68 18.35 10.11
C ALA A 316 -0.24 18.67 10.50
N PRO A 317 0.57 19.24 9.59
CA PRO A 317 1.95 19.59 9.89
C PRO A 317 1.98 20.79 10.84
N ASP A 318 3.01 20.82 11.69
CA ASP A 318 3.36 21.99 12.49
C ASP A 318 4.69 22.55 11.95
N PRO A 319 4.69 23.74 11.34
CA PRO A 319 5.93 24.34 10.84
C PRO A 319 6.89 24.74 11.97
N ASP A 320 6.40 24.94 13.20
CA ASP A 320 7.19 25.42 14.34
C ASP A 320 7.71 24.27 15.21
N SER A 321 6.86 23.29 15.57
CA SER A 321 7.26 22.18 16.46
C SER A 321 7.86 20.97 15.75
N LYS A 322 7.72 20.87 14.42
CA LYS A 322 8.19 19.73 13.61
C LYS A 322 7.59 18.36 13.99
N LEU A 323 6.54 18.32 14.83
CA LEU A 323 5.83 17.11 15.27
C LEU A 323 4.41 16.99 14.72
N GLY A 324 3.71 18.10 14.50
CA GLY A 324 2.35 18.13 13.94
C GLY A 324 1.21 18.16 14.97
N TYR A 325 -0.02 18.00 14.47
CA TYR A 325 -1.26 18.00 15.22
C TYR A 325 -2.14 16.82 14.84
N PHE A 326 -2.85 16.23 15.80
CA PHE A 326 -4.11 15.54 15.50
C PHE A 326 -5.13 16.59 15.10
N VAL A 327 -5.98 16.27 14.11
CA VAL A 327 -7.05 17.16 13.63
C VAL A 327 -8.37 16.73 14.28
N PRO A 328 -8.91 17.52 15.24
CA PRO A 328 -10.23 17.29 15.81
C PRO A 328 -11.34 17.62 14.79
N VAL A 329 -12.56 17.18 15.06
CA VAL A 329 -13.70 17.39 14.12
C VAL A 329 -14.05 18.87 13.91
N ASP A 330 -13.74 19.72 14.89
CA ASP A 330 -13.94 21.18 14.91
C ASP A 330 -12.67 21.97 14.52
N CYS A 331 -11.67 21.31 13.94
CA CYS A 331 -10.42 21.97 13.54
C CYS A 331 -10.65 22.96 12.39
N ASP A 332 -10.09 24.16 12.53
CA ASP A 332 -9.94 25.14 11.46
C ASP A 332 -8.56 24.94 10.82
N PRO A 333 -8.47 24.46 9.56
CA PRO A 333 -7.18 24.20 8.92
C PRO A 333 -6.36 25.48 8.70
N SER A 334 -6.99 26.66 8.66
CA SER A 334 -6.30 27.95 8.57
C SER A 334 -5.68 28.41 9.91
N ALA A 335 -6.11 27.81 11.01
CA ALA A 335 -5.67 28.12 12.38
C ALA A 335 -5.38 26.85 13.18
N VAL A 336 -4.69 25.88 12.57
CA VAL A 336 -4.42 24.57 13.17
C VAL A 336 -3.68 24.63 14.50
N ALA A 337 -2.81 25.63 14.69
CA ALA A 337 -2.11 25.81 15.96
C ALA A 337 -3.03 26.15 17.15
N LEU A 338 -4.23 26.69 16.87
CA LEU A 338 -5.22 27.05 17.88
C LEU A 338 -6.34 26.02 18.01
N SER A 339 -6.63 25.28 16.94
CA SER A 339 -7.79 24.37 16.83
C SER A 339 -7.42 22.89 16.74
N GLY A 340 -6.15 22.56 16.48
CA GLY A 340 -5.60 21.20 16.49
C GLY A 340 -5.08 20.78 17.87
N TYR A 341 -4.91 19.46 18.08
CA TYR A 341 -4.30 18.94 19.30
C TYR A 341 -2.82 18.59 19.06
N SER A 342 -1.91 19.31 19.72
CA SER A 342 -0.47 19.21 19.50
C SER A 342 0.10 17.83 19.85
N LEU A 343 0.85 17.23 18.91
CA LEU A 343 1.56 15.97 19.15
C LEU A 343 2.69 16.11 20.19
N GLN A 344 3.32 17.29 20.30
CA GLN A 344 4.25 17.57 21.39
C GLN A 344 3.55 17.45 22.75
N THR A 345 2.39 18.10 22.91
CA THR A 345 1.62 18.05 24.16
C THR A 345 1.16 16.63 24.48
N PHE A 346 0.76 15.87 23.44
CA PHE A 346 0.41 14.47 23.55
C PHE A 346 1.57 13.65 24.13
N TYR A 347 2.75 13.67 23.50
CA TYR A 347 3.91 12.88 23.95
C TYR A 347 4.43 13.32 25.31
N ASP A 348 4.47 14.63 25.60
CA ASP A 348 4.85 15.17 26.91
C ASP A 348 3.94 14.66 28.03
N ASN A 349 2.65 14.48 27.74
CA ASN A 349 1.68 13.98 28.71
C ASN A 349 1.74 12.45 28.83
N LEU A 350 2.02 11.73 27.75
CA LEU A 350 2.26 10.28 27.81
C LEU A 350 3.50 9.94 28.63
N ALA A 351 4.59 10.70 28.49
CA ALA A 351 5.82 10.50 29.26
C ALA A 351 5.62 10.68 30.78
N LYS A 352 4.51 11.31 31.21
CA LYS A 352 4.14 11.48 32.62
C LYS A 352 3.23 10.37 33.16
N LEU A 353 2.76 9.45 32.31
CA LEU A 353 1.96 8.31 32.74
C LEU A 353 2.83 7.32 33.50
N SER A 354 2.36 6.89 34.66
CA SER A 354 3.00 5.81 35.44
C SER A 354 2.52 4.42 34.99
N ALA A 355 2.14 4.26 33.73
CA ALA A 355 1.68 2.97 33.22
C ALA A 355 2.83 1.96 33.17
N ARG A 356 2.50 0.67 33.30
CA ARG A 356 3.48 -0.42 33.08
C ARG A 356 3.98 -0.43 31.64
N SER A 357 3.07 -0.17 30.71
CA SER A 357 3.35 -0.04 29.29
C SER A 357 2.36 0.88 28.61
N VAL A 358 2.81 1.54 27.54
CA VAL A 358 1.96 2.38 26.69
C VAL A 358 2.19 1.99 25.24
N THR A 359 1.16 1.50 24.55
CA THR A 359 1.20 1.21 23.12
C THR A 359 0.37 2.25 22.39
N VAL A 360 0.98 2.99 21.48
CA VAL A 360 0.36 4.03 20.68
C VAL A 360 0.39 3.61 19.22
N VAL A 361 -0.74 3.76 18.54
CA VAL A 361 -0.89 3.50 17.11
C VAL A 361 -1.58 4.72 16.50
N ILE A 362 -0.87 5.42 15.62
CA ILE A 362 -1.35 6.64 14.96
C ILE A 362 -1.47 6.36 13.47
N ASP A 363 -2.71 6.39 12.99
CA ASP A 363 -3.06 6.33 11.59
C ASP A 363 -3.54 7.70 11.10
N ALA A 364 -2.59 8.55 10.75
CA ALA A 364 -2.85 9.91 10.30
C ALA A 364 -1.75 10.42 9.37
N CYS A 365 -2.11 11.30 8.44
CA CYS A 365 -1.15 12.08 7.64
C CYS A 365 -0.15 12.81 8.55
N PHE A 366 1.08 13.02 8.09
CA PHE A 366 2.10 13.79 8.82
C PHE A 366 2.45 13.24 10.22
N SER A 367 2.01 12.02 10.56
CA SER A 367 2.31 11.37 11.83
C SER A 367 3.80 11.04 12.03
N GLY A 368 4.67 11.39 11.08
CA GLY A 368 6.13 11.17 11.10
C GLY A 368 6.98 12.38 10.69
N GLN A 369 6.45 13.60 10.76
CA GLN A 369 6.97 14.83 10.10
C GLN A 369 8.51 14.97 10.00
N SER A 370 8.96 15.37 8.80
CA SER A 370 10.35 15.67 8.42
C SER A 370 10.58 17.19 8.33
N ASP A 371 11.84 17.63 8.39
CA ASP A 371 12.20 19.03 8.18
C ASP A 371 11.77 19.45 6.76
N ALA A 372 10.88 20.44 6.68
CA ALA A 372 10.36 20.96 5.41
C ALA A 372 11.46 21.72 4.67
N GLY A 373 12.30 20.97 3.95
CA GLY A 373 13.36 21.54 3.13
C GLY A 373 14.63 20.71 3.08
N LEU A 374 14.54 19.44 2.69
CA LEU A 374 15.63 18.72 2.02
C LEU A 374 15.10 17.40 1.43
N LEU A 375 15.63 17.06 0.26
CA LEU A 375 15.30 15.94 -0.64
C LEU A 375 15.45 14.51 -0.06
N LEU A 376 15.26 14.28 1.24
CA LEU A 376 15.55 12.98 1.84
C LEU A 376 14.42 12.49 2.75
N GLN A 377 14.10 11.22 2.58
CA GLN A 377 13.14 10.38 3.28
C GLN A 377 13.46 10.20 4.78
N GLU A 378 13.96 11.21 5.48
CA GLU A 378 14.45 11.12 6.86
C GLU A 378 13.53 11.86 7.84
N MET A 379 13.35 11.30 9.04
CA MET A 379 12.49 11.86 10.09
C MET A 379 13.21 13.02 10.80
N SER A 380 12.47 14.02 11.30
CA SER A 380 13.11 15.11 12.02
C SER A 380 13.75 14.61 13.34
N PRO A 381 14.93 15.13 13.75
CA PRO A 381 15.55 14.74 15.02
C PRO A 381 14.64 14.98 16.23
N VAL A 382 13.85 16.06 16.20
CA VAL A 382 12.84 16.38 17.22
C VAL A 382 11.76 15.30 17.29
N PHE A 383 11.32 14.81 16.13
CA PHE A 383 10.37 13.71 16.05
C PHE A 383 10.92 12.43 16.67
N ILE A 384 12.17 12.08 16.32
CA ILE A 384 12.85 10.89 16.87
C ILE A 384 12.98 11.02 18.39
N GLU A 385 13.42 12.18 18.89
CA GLU A 385 13.62 12.42 20.32
C GLU A 385 12.31 12.34 21.11
N ALA A 386 11.23 12.97 20.64
CA ALA A 386 9.93 12.93 21.32
C ALA A 386 9.36 11.51 21.40
N ASN A 387 9.42 10.75 20.30
CA ASN A 387 8.93 9.37 20.27
C ASN A 387 9.81 8.43 21.09
N GLN A 388 11.14 8.59 21.06
CA GLN A 388 12.05 7.85 21.93
C GLN A 388 11.78 8.18 23.40
N GLY A 389 11.62 9.46 23.76
CA GLY A 389 11.26 9.89 25.11
C GLY A 389 9.98 9.25 25.62
N ALA A 390 8.93 9.22 24.79
CA ALA A 390 7.67 8.56 25.11
C ALA A 390 7.79 7.01 25.17
N ALA A 391 8.65 6.40 24.33
CA ALA A 391 8.86 4.96 24.28
C ALA A 391 9.80 4.43 25.39
N LEU A 392 10.69 5.25 25.94
CA LEU A 392 11.66 4.86 26.98
C LEU A 392 11.00 4.40 28.30
N ALA A 393 9.71 4.70 28.53
CA ALA A 393 8.91 4.19 29.63
C ALA A 393 8.25 2.82 29.31
N ASN A 394 8.97 1.90 28.66
CA ASN A 394 8.43 0.63 28.15
C ASN A 394 7.23 0.84 27.19
N GLY A 395 7.26 1.93 26.44
CA GLY A 395 6.27 2.31 25.45
C GLY A 395 6.61 1.76 24.07
N VAL A 396 5.59 1.60 23.23
CA VAL A 396 5.72 1.26 21.81
C VAL A 396 4.87 2.24 21.02
N ILE A 397 5.42 2.86 19.98
CA ILE A 397 4.69 3.79 19.13
C ILE A 397 4.81 3.31 17.69
N TYR A 398 3.67 3.12 17.03
CA TYR A 398 3.54 2.90 15.60
C TYR A 398 2.90 4.13 14.97
N THR A 399 3.49 4.63 13.89
CA THR A 399 2.87 5.67 13.06
C THR A 399 2.72 5.19 11.62
N SER A 400 1.67 5.63 10.94
CA SER A 400 1.36 5.22 9.57
C SER A 400 2.26 5.87 8.52
N ALA A 401 2.84 7.02 8.82
CA ALA A 401 3.59 7.84 7.87
C ALA A 401 5.01 8.16 8.39
N LYS A 402 5.96 8.24 7.45
CA LYS A 402 7.30 8.82 7.64
C LYS A 402 7.36 10.17 6.93
N GLY A 403 7.91 11.18 7.60
CA GLY A 403 8.06 12.51 7.00
C GLY A 403 6.73 13.18 6.67
N ASP A 404 6.62 13.69 5.45
CA ASP A 404 5.47 14.43 4.91
C ASP A 404 4.42 13.54 4.20
N GLN A 405 4.46 12.22 4.43
CA GLN A 405 3.55 11.28 3.80
C GLN A 405 2.09 11.48 4.22
N VAL A 406 1.19 11.30 3.24
CA VAL A 406 -0.27 11.34 3.37
C VAL A 406 -0.80 9.92 3.54
N SER A 407 -1.87 9.74 4.32
CA SER A 407 -2.49 8.43 4.47
C SER A 407 -3.28 7.98 3.24
N THR A 408 -3.07 6.73 2.83
CA THR A 408 -3.69 6.13 1.65
C THR A 408 -4.79 5.16 2.08
N TRP A 409 -5.92 5.20 1.37
CA TRP A 409 -7.04 4.30 1.57
C TRP A 409 -7.69 3.96 0.22
N TYR A 410 -8.40 2.84 0.18
CA TYR A 410 -9.17 2.39 -0.98
C TYR A 410 -10.56 1.95 -0.51
N ASP A 411 -11.61 2.29 -1.26
CA ASP A 411 -13.01 1.96 -0.93
C ASP A 411 -13.21 0.46 -0.67
N GLU A 412 -12.43 -0.38 -1.36
CA GLU A 412 -12.48 -1.83 -1.28
C GLU A 412 -11.89 -2.39 0.02
N MET A 413 -10.98 -1.67 0.70
CA MET A 413 -10.39 -2.12 1.97
C MET A 413 -11.31 -1.90 3.16
N LYS A 414 -12.21 -0.90 3.07
CA LYS A 414 -12.95 -0.34 4.22
C LYS A 414 -12.06 0.19 5.36
N HIS A 415 -10.74 0.15 5.18
CA HIS A 415 -9.72 0.52 6.15
C HIS A 415 -8.66 1.39 5.50
N SER A 416 -7.90 2.15 6.29
CA SER A 416 -6.65 2.70 5.78
C SER A 416 -5.67 1.58 5.45
N LEU A 417 -4.73 1.87 4.56
CA LEU A 417 -3.70 0.90 4.20
C LEU A 417 -2.86 0.50 5.43
N PHE A 418 -2.49 1.46 6.27
CA PHE A 418 -1.73 1.16 7.48
C PHE A 418 -2.50 0.21 8.40
N THR A 419 -3.74 0.55 8.74
CA THR A 419 -4.58 -0.21 9.67
C THR A 419 -4.90 -1.60 9.16
N TYR A 420 -5.20 -1.74 7.87
CA TYR A 420 -5.46 -3.02 7.23
C TYR A 420 -4.31 -4.02 7.47
N PHE A 421 -3.08 -3.59 7.19
CA PHE A 421 -1.91 -4.43 7.40
C PHE A 421 -1.60 -4.62 8.87
N PHE A 422 -1.73 -3.57 9.69
CA PHE A 422 -1.52 -3.69 11.14
C PHE A 422 -2.39 -4.78 11.75
N LEU A 423 -3.69 -4.79 11.41
CA LEU A 423 -4.64 -5.81 11.88
C LEU A 423 -4.31 -7.21 11.36
N LYS A 424 -3.87 -7.34 10.11
CA LYS A 424 -3.37 -8.63 9.58
C LYS A 424 -2.15 -9.14 10.32
N GLY A 425 -1.18 -8.26 10.55
CA GLY A 425 0.02 -8.56 11.33
C GLY A 425 -0.36 -9.11 12.69
N LEU A 426 -1.28 -8.43 13.39
CA LEU A 426 -1.80 -8.82 14.69
C LEU A 426 -2.69 -10.08 14.68
N ARG A 427 -2.90 -10.72 13.53
CA ARG A 427 -3.57 -12.02 13.41
C ARG A 427 -2.60 -13.18 13.16
N GLY A 428 -1.32 -12.89 13.00
CA GLY A 428 -0.28 -13.90 12.78
C GLY A 428 0.53 -13.67 11.52
N ASP A 429 0.14 -12.76 10.63
CA ASP A 429 0.93 -12.47 9.42
C ASP A 429 2.29 -11.86 9.77
N ALA A 430 2.41 -11.24 10.95
CA ALA A 430 3.67 -10.75 11.50
C ALA A 430 4.39 -11.77 12.41
N ASP A 431 3.91 -13.02 12.54
CA ASP A 431 4.66 -14.10 13.22
C ASP A 431 5.70 -14.69 12.27
N LEU A 432 6.73 -13.89 11.97
CA LEU A 432 7.76 -14.21 10.98
C LEU A 432 8.56 -15.46 11.39
N ASN A 433 8.74 -15.66 12.69
CA ASN A 433 9.44 -16.82 13.25
C ASN A 433 8.54 -18.05 13.47
N LYS A 434 7.24 -17.96 13.19
CA LYS A 434 6.23 -19.03 13.36
C LYS A 434 6.23 -19.64 14.75
N ASN A 435 6.44 -18.82 15.78
CA ASN A 435 6.57 -19.24 17.17
C ASN A 435 5.33 -18.92 18.03
N ARG A 436 4.25 -18.46 17.39
CA ARG A 436 2.99 -18.01 18.01
C ARG A 436 3.15 -16.81 18.94
N SER A 437 4.15 -15.99 18.69
CA SER A 437 4.40 -14.72 19.35
C SER A 437 4.77 -13.71 18.28
N ILE A 438 4.38 -12.46 18.49
CA ILE A 438 4.76 -11.36 17.62
C ILE A 438 5.51 -10.35 18.47
N THR A 439 6.75 -10.07 18.13
CA THR A 439 7.52 -8.98 18.72
C THR A 439 7.23 -7.65 18.03
N VAL A 440 7.58 -6.55 18.70
CA VAL A 440 7.53 -5.22 18.10
C VAL A 440 8.37 -5.16 16.83
N GLY A 441 9.52 -5.83 16.81
CA GLY A 441 10.40 -5.94 15.66
C GLY A 441 9.79 -6.71 14.50
N GLU A 442 9.19 -7.88 14.75
CA GLU A 442 8.55 -8.66 13.69
C GLU A 442 7.37 -7.91 13.07
N MET A 443 6.55 -7.24 13.90
CA MET A 443 5.50 -6.35 13.41
C MET A 443 6.09 -5.21 12.57
N ALA A 444 7.18 -4.57 13.02
CA ALA A 444 7.82 -3.49 12.26
C ALA A 444 8.32 -3.98 10.90
N ASP A 445 8.98 -5.13 10.85
CA ASP A 445 9.55 -5.69 9.63
C ASP A 445 8.45 -6.11 8.65
N TYR A 446 7.39 -6.75 9.14
CA TYR A 446 6.19 -7.06 8.36
C TYR A 446 5.51 -5.80 7.79
N LEU A 447 5.41 -4.73 8.59
CA LEU A 447 4.83 -3.47 8.14
C LEU A 447 5.75 -2.71 7.16
N GLN A 448 7.05 -3.01 7.10
CA GLN A 448 7.98 -2.43 6.13
C GLN A 448 8.04 -3.26 4.84
N ASP A 449 8.06 -4.58 4.94
CA ASP A 449 8.16 -5.53 3.83
C ASP A 449 6.79 -6.04 3.36
N ARG A 450 5.78 -5.15 3.28
CA ARG A 450 4.39 -5.51 2.89
C ARG A 450 4.26 -6.05 1.44
N SER A 451 5.39 -6.34 0.78
CA SER A 451 5.50 -6.78 -0.61
C SER A 451 4.66 -8.02 -0.95
N GLU A 452 4.37 -8.89 0.03
CA GLU A 452 3.67 -10.17 -0.19
C GLU A 452 2.18 -10.19 0.23
N GLY A 453 1.61 -9.10 0.78
CA GLY A 453 0.24 -9.09 1.35
C GLY A 453 -0.74 -8.07 0.76
N VAL A 454 -0.29 -7.25 -0.19
CA VAL A 454 -1.11 -6.22 -0.85
C VAL A 454 -2.10 -6.90 -1.80
N PRO A 455 -3.43 -6.74 -1.61
CA PRO A 455 -4.39 -7.20 -2.60
C PRO A 455 -4.03 -6.63 -3.96
N TYR A 456 -4.03 -7.44 -5.01
CA TYR A 456 -3.50 -7.04 -6.31
C TYR A 456 -4.08 -5.72 -6.86
N TRP A 457 -5.35 -5.43 -6.59
CA TRP A 457 -5.98 -4.16 -7.01
C TRP A 457 -5.34 -2.92 -6.35
N ALA A 458 -4.66 -3.10 -5.21
CA ALA A 458 -3.79 -2.10 -4.57
C ALA A 458 -2.33 -2.15 -5.09
N GLY A 459 -2.04 -2.85 -6.19
CA GLY A 459 -0.71 -3.03 -6.78
C GLY A 459 0.03 -1.75 -7.20
N ARG A 460 -0.62 -0.57 -7.13
CA ARG A 460 0.03 0.75 -7.28
C ARG A 460 0.88 1.16 -6.07
N LEU A 461 0.83 0.40 -4.97
CA LEU A 461 1.59 0.67 -3.73
C LEU A 461 3.07 0.27 -3.78
N LYS A 462 3.56 -0.33 -4.87
CA LYS A 462 5.00 -0.61 -5.02
C LYS A 462 5.79 0.70 -5.08
N GLY A 463 6.40 1.06 -3.94
CA GLY A 463 7.29 2.22 -3.82
C GLY A 463 6.61 3.57 -3.60
N ARG A 464 5.31 3.61 -3.32
CA ARG A 464 4.59 4.84 -2.97
C ARG A 464 3.64 4.64 -1.78
N GLU A 465 3.85 5.48 -0.76
CA GLU A 465 2.84 6.28 -0.01
C GLU A 465 2.76 6.18 1.51
N GLN A 466 3.10 5.09 2.18
CA GLN A 466 3.17 5.08 3.66
C GLN A 466 4.30 4.18 4.15
N MET A 467 5.32 4.75 4.78
CA MET A 467 6.40 4.05 5.45
C MET A 467 6.13 4.10 6.95
N PRO A 468 5.62 3.03 7.56
CA PRO A 468 5.34 3.03 8.97
C PRO A 468 6.61 3.15 9.77
N THR A 469 6.53 3.87 10.89
CA THR A 469 7.67 4.02 11.79
C THR A 469 7.34 3.44 13.15
N VAL A 470 8.34 2.83 13.78
CA VAL A 470 8.18 2.08 15.03
C VAL A 470 9.24 2.53 16.02
N PHE A 471 8.80 2.90 17.21
CA PHE A 471 9.66 3.29 18.32
C PHE A 471 9.37 2.42 19.53
N GLY A 472 10.40 1.83 20.12
CA GLY A 472 10.29 0.94 21.28
C GLY A 472 11.30 -0.20 21.24
N ASP A 473 11.32 -1.01 22.29
CA ASP A 473 12.11 -2.24 22.34
C ASP A 473 11.58 -3.25 21.32
N ARG A 474 12.41 -3.59 20.34
CA ARG A 474 12.05 -4.52 19.24
C ARG A 474 11.83 -5.95 19.73
N GLU A 475 12.45 -6.35 20.83
CA GLU A 475 12.32 -7.70 21.40
C GLU A 475 11.07 -7.84 22.28
N LYS A 476 10.39 -6.73 22.57
CA LYS A 476 9.17 -6.75 23.36
C LYS A 476 8.08 -7.52 22.62
N VAL A 477 7.46 -8.48 23.32
CA VAL A 477 6.31 -9.23 22.80
C VAL A 477 5.08 -8.34 22.79
N LEU A 478 4.49 -8.17 21.61
CA LEU A 478 3.26 -7.42 21.37
C LEU A 478 2.03 -8.30 21.57
N VAL A 479 2.05 -9.52 21.02
CA VAL A 479 0.94 -10.49 21.08
C VAL A 479 1.51 -11.90 21.24
N LYS A 480 0.80 -12.76 21.96
CA LYS A 480 1.09 -14.19 22.06
C LYS A 480 -0.23 -14.99 21.96
N TYR A 481 -0.28 -15.98 21.07
CA TYR A 481 -1.49 -16.75 20.73
C TYR A 481 -1.57 -18.13 21.34
#